data_AF-A0A935ZSK4-F1
#
_entry.id   AF-A0A935ZSK4-F1
#
_cell.length_a   1.000
_cell.length_b   1.000
_cell.length_c   1.000
_cell.angle_alpha   90.00
_cell.angle_beta   90.00
_cell.angle_gamma   90.00
#
_symmetry.space_group_name_H-M   'P 1'
#
loop_
_entity.id
_entity.type
_entity.pdbx_description
1 polymer ?
#
loop_
_entity_poly.entity_id
_entity_poly.type
_entity_poly.pdbx_seq_one_letter_code
_entity_poly.pdbx_strand_id
1 'polypeptide(L)'
;MDETNKLNLLTDAEGHSLSPVLAPGIKNYLIDIDGTICDDVPNEDPERMKIVLPYVDAQQYINRWYNEGHRIYFFTSRTESLRKITEEWLNKHDFLYHGIVMGKPRGGNYHWIDNHVVASTLFKGKFTPFKKEMIECDVFED
;
A
#
# COMPACT_ATOMS: atom_id res chain seq x y z
N MET A 1 -18.90 -11.55 9.18
CA MET A 1 -18.07 -10.36 9.49
C MET A 1 -16.63 -10.83 9.43
N ASP A 2 -15.85 -10.26 8.53
CA ASP A 2 -14.46 -10.63 8.31
C ASP A 2 -13.62 -10.22 9.52
N GLU A 3 -13.00 -11.18 10.22
CA GLU A 3 -12.25 -10.91 11.46
C GLU A 3 -10.99 -10.05 11.22
N THR A 4 -10.57 -9.91 9.97
CA THR A 4 -9.41 -9.11 9.51
C THR A 4 -9.60 -7.60 9.64
N ASN A 5 -10.81 -7.12 9.92
CA ASN A 5 -11.14 -5.70 10.06
C ASN A 5 -11.23 -5.18 11.50
N LYS A 6 -10.79 -5.93 12.52
CA LYS A 6 -10.85 -5.49 13.92
C LYS A 6 -9.89 -4.32 14.18
N LEU A 7 -10.47 -3.13 14.29
CA LEU A 7 -9.85 -1.93 14.80
C LEU A 7 -10.10 -1.82 16.32
N ASN A 8 -9.08 -1.42 17.08
CA ASN A 8 -9.23 -1.20 18.51
C ASN A 8 -9.84 0.19 18.74
N LEU A 9 -11.06 0.23 19.27
CA LEU A 9 -11.69 1.47 19.74
C LEU A 9 -11.00 1.93 21.03
N LEU A 10 -10.69 3.22 21.11
CA LEU A 10 -9.99 3.82 22.23
C LEU A 10 -10.73 5.08 22.69
N THR A 11 -10.58 5.42 23.96
CA THR A 11 -11.05 6.68 24.53
C THR A 11 -9.91 7.37 25.29
N ASP A 12 -9.93 8.70 25.35
CA ASP A 12 -9.02 9.48 26.20
C ASP A 12 -9.40 9.40 27.69
N ALA A 13 -8.67 10.12 28.54
CA ALA A 13 -8.90 10.13 29.99
C ALA A 13 -10.23 10.81 30.37
N GLU A 14 -10.75 11.64 29.47
CA GLU A 14 -11.98 12.41 29.58
C GLU A 14 -13.20 11.68 28.99
N GLY A 15 -12.99 10.54 28.32
CA GLY A 15 -14.03 9.68 27.74
C GLY A 15 -14.39 10.01 26.28
N HIS A 16 -13.65 10.87 25.59
CA HIS A 16 -13.84 11.10 24.15
C HIS A 16 -13.26 9.96 23.32
N SER A 17 -13.92 9.62 22.22
CA SER A 17 -13.43 8.62 21.27
C SER A 17 -12.15 9.08 20.58
N LEU A 18 -11.13 8.23 20.61
CA LEU A 18 -9.90 8.38 19.84
C LEU A 18 -9.98 7.63 18.50
N SER A 19 -9.11 8.01 17.57
CA SER A 19 -8.95 7.28 16.31
C SER A 19 -8.59 5.82 16.58
N PRO A 20 -9.26 4.87 15.90
CA PRO A 20 -8.97 3.46 16.08
C PRO A 20 -7.54 3.11 15.65
N VAL A 21 -6.93 2.13 16.33
CA VAL A 21 -5.58 1.64 16.03
C VAL A 21 -5.59 0.17 15.61
N LEU A 22 -4.56 -0.24 14.86
CA LEU A 22 -4.33 -1.64 14.52
C LEU A 22 -3.87 -2.46 15.74
N ALA A 23 -4.07 -3.77 15.67
CA ALA A 23 -3.47 -4.68 16.63
C ALA A 23 -1.93 -4.64 16.57
N PRO A 24 -1.21 -4.94 17.67
CA PRO A 24 0.25 -4.95 17.70
C PRO A 24 0.85 -5.81 16.58
N GLY A 25 1.82 -5.27 15.86
CA GLY A 25 2.51 -5.95 14.76
C GLY A 25 1.78 -5.90 13.42
N ILE A 26 0.48 -5.57 13.39
CA ILE A 26 -0.29 -5.40 12.16
C ILE A 26 0.02 -4.03 11.54
N LYS A 27 -0.03 -3.97 10.20
CA LYS A 27 0.35 -2.79 9.42
C LYS A 27 -0.67 -2.52 8.34
N ASN A 28 -0.82 -1.24 7.99
CA ASN A 28 -1.41 -0.80 6.73
C ASN A 28 -0.29 -0.62 5.72
N TYR A 29 -0.30 -1.40 4.63
CA TYR A 29 0.58 -1.21 3.50
C TYR A 29 -0.12 -0.39 2.44
N LEU A 30 0.49 0.72 2.03
CA LEU A 30 0.15 1.47 0.83
C LEU A 30 1.20 1.16 -0.23
N ILE A 31 0.82 0.36 -1.24
CA ILE A 31 1.77 -0.21 -2.21
C ILE A 31 1.49 0.39 -3.59
N ASP A 32 2.52 0.91 -4.24
CA ASP A 32 2.39 1.38 -5.62
C ASP A 32 2.20 0.20 -6.59
N ILE A 33 1.72 0.47 -7.81
CA ILE A 33 1.50 -0.55 -8.84
C ILE A 33 2.62 -0.49 -9.87
N ASP A 34 2.58 0.52 -10.73
CA ASP A 34 3.46 0.66 -11.89
C ASP A 34 4.90 0.92 -11.44
N GLY A 35 5.84 0.10 -11.90
CA GLY A 35 7.25 0.15 -11.48
C GLY A 35 7.52 -0.47 -10.10
N THR A 36 6.50 -1.01 -9.43
CA THR A 36 6.62 -1.65 -8.11
C THR A 36 6.20 -3.11 -8.13
N ILE A 37 4.98 -3.45 -8.56
CA ILE A 37 4.51 -4.86 -8.64
C ILE A 37 4.49 -5.40 -10.07
N CYS A 38 4.79 -4.55 -11.04
CA CYS A 38 5.00 -4.85 -12.45
C CYS A 38 5.91 -3.76 -13.06
N ASP A 39 6.20 -3.88 -14.36
CA ASP A 39 6.93 -2.83 -15.09
C ASP A 39 6.21 -1.47 -15.00
N ASP A 40 6.96 -0.39 -15.13
CA ASP A 40 6.37 0.97 -15.14
C ASP A 40 5.50 1.16 -16.39
N VAL A 41 4.20 1.38 -16.20
CA VAL A 41 3.21 1.62 -17.26
C VAL A 41 2.53 2.98 -17.05
N PRO A 42 2.67 3.93 -17.99
CA PRO A 42 2.06 5.24 -17.85
C PRO A 42 0.54 5.17 -18.09
N ASN A 43 -0.21 6.11 -17.50
CA ASN A 43 -1.67 6.24 -17.68
C ASN A 43 -2.08 6.34 -19.15
N GLU A 44 -1.19 6.85 -20.00
CA GLU A 44 -1.38 7.02 -21.44
C GLU A 44 -1.33 5.70 -22.25
N ASP A 45 -0.97 4.58 -21.62
CA ASP A 45 -0.87 3.25 -22.26
C ASP A 45 -1.73 2.19 -21.54
N PRO A 46 -3.07 2.31 -21.57
CA PRO A 46 -3.96 1.39 -20.89
C PRO A 46 -3.93 -0.03 -21.47
N GLU A 47 -3.63 -0.21 -22.76
CA GLU A 47 -3.56 -1.57 -23.32
C GLU A 47 -2.38 -2.35 -22.74
N ARG A 48 -1.23 -1.69 -22.50
CA ARG A 48 -0.10 -2.32 -21.81
C ARG A 48 -0.45 -2.72 -20.37
N MET A 49 -1.29 -1.95 -19.67
CA MET A 49 -1.76 -2.32 -18.32
C MET A 49 -2.48 -3.67 -18.27
N LYS A 50 -3.10 -4.14 -19.38
CA LYS A 50 -3.82 -5.42 -19.41
C LYS A 50 -2.89 -6.63 -19.54
N ILE A 51 -1.72 -6.43 -20.14
CA ILE A 51 -0.84 -7.50 -20.59
C ILE A 51 0.51 -7.53 -19.86
N VAL A 52 0.90 -6.43 -19.20
CA VAL A 52 2.11 -6.40 -18.37
C VAL A 52 2.05 -7.52 -17.34
N LEU A 53 3.16 -8.23 -17.14
CA LEU A 53 3.22 -9.33 -16.19
C LEU A 53 3.59 -8.79 -14.80
N PRO A 54 3.04 -9.37 -13.72
CA PRO A 54 3.46 -9.02 -12.38
C PRO A 54 4.86 -9.55 -12.10
N TYR A 55 5.56 -8.89 -11.19
CA TYR A 55 6.70 -9.51 -10.52
C TYR A 55 6.20 -10.61 -9.60
N VAL A 56 6.68 -11.84 -9.82
CA VAL A 56 6.20 -13.03 -9.10
C VAL A 56 6.45 -12.94 -7.59
N ASP A 57 7.58 -12.35 -7.19
CA ASP A 57 7.92 -12.13 -5.79
C ASP A 57 6.99 -11.09 -5.13
N ALA A 58 6.60 -10.03 -5.83
CA ALA A 58 5.64 -9.05 -5.32
C ALA A 58 4.31 -9.72 -4.92
N GLN A 59 3.75 -10.54 -5.81
CA GLN A 59 2.52 -11.29 -5.53
C GLN A 59 2.67 -12.18 -4.30
N GLN A 60 3.76 -12.95 -4.21
CA GLN A 60 4.01 -13.85 -3.08
C GLN A 60 4.11 -13.12 -1.74
N TYR A 61 4.88 -12.03 -1.67
CA TYR A 61 5.06 -11.27 -0.43
C TYR A 61 3.78 -10.54 -0.02
N ILE A 62 3.06 -9.94 -0.97
CA ILE A 62 1.83 -9.21 -0.68
C ILE A 62 0.74 -10.17 -0.18
N ASN A 63 0.54 -11.30 -0.85
CA ASN A 63 -0.43 -12.30 -0.42
C ASN A 63 -0.06 -12.92 0.93
N ARG A 64 1.24 -13.12 1.19
CA ARG A 64 1.71 -13.53 2.52
C ARG A 64 1.33 -12.48 3.57
N TRP A 65 1.61 -11.20 3.35
CA TRP A 65 1.26 -10.15 4.31
C TRP A 65 -0.25 -10.06 4.55
N TYR A 66 -1.05 -10.20 3.50
CA TYR A 66 -2.50 -10.27 3.61
C TYR A 66 -2.92 -11.43 4.55
N ASN A 67 -2.37 -12.63 4.32
CA ASN A 67 -2.68 -13.82 5.14
C ASN A 67 -2.15 -13.72 6.58
N GLU A 68 -1.10 -12.93 6.82
CA GLU A 68 -0.60 -12.59 8.16
C GLU A 68 -1.49 -11.56 8.89
N GLY A 69 -2.58 -11.10 8.24
CA GLY A 69 -3.54 -10.15 8.81
C GLY A 69 -3.20 -8.69 8.57
N HIS A 70 -2.18 -8.39 7.75
CA HIS A 70 -1.90 -7.02 7.35
C HIS A 70 -2.94 -6.49 6.36
N ARG A 71 -3.14 -5.18 6.39
CA ARG A 71 -4.07 -4.49 5.49
C ARG A 71 -3.33 -4.02 4.27
N ILE A 72 -3.73 -4.51 3.11
CA ILE A 72 -3.11 -4.22 1.82
C ILE A 72 -3.99 -3.26 1.04
N TYR A 73 -3.49 -2.06 0.75
CA TYR A 73 -4.10 -1.12 -0.17
C TYR A 73 -3.11 -0.78 -1.28
N PHE A 74 -3.57 -0.85 -2.53
CA PHE A 74 -2.79 -0.29 -3.63
C PHE A 74 -2.99 1.23 -3.68
N PHE A 75 -1.92 1.99 -3.82
CA PHE A 75 -1.90 3.45 -3.88
C PHE A 75 -1.20 3.92 -5.15
N THR A 76 -1.98 4.21 -6.18
CA THR A 76 -1.51 4.35 -7.57
C THR A 76 -1.87 5.70 -8.17
N SER A 77 -1.02 6.21 -9.06
CA SER A 77 -1.31 7.42 -9.84
C SER A 77 -2.22 7.19 -11.04
N ARG A 78 -2.64 5.94 -11.29
CA ARG A 78 -3.72 5.65 -12.23
C ARG A 78 -4.95 6.47 -11.84
N THR A 79 -5.62 7.06 -12.82
CA THR A 79 -6.83 7.85 -12.62
C THR A 79 -8.02 6.94 -12.35
N GLU A 80 -9.09 7.47 -11.76
CA GLU A 80 -10.33 6.71 -11.51
C GLU A 80 -10.92 6.07 -12.78
N SER A 81 -10.75 6.68 -13.96
CA SER A 81 -11.14 6.09 -15.25
C SER A 81 -10.44 4.74 -15.55
N LEU A 82 -9.29 4.48 -14.93
CA LEU A 82 -8.50 3.25 -15.05
C LEU A 82 -8.75 2.27 -13.90
N ARG A 83 -9.73 2.51 -13.02
CA ARG A 83 -10.03 1.60 -11.90
C ARG A 83 -10.38 0.20 -12.37
N LYS A 84 -11.34 0.09 -13.30
CA LYS A 84 -11.83 -1.21 -13.78
C LYS A 84 -10.72 -2.09 -14.35
N ILE A 85 -9.90 -1.54 -15.24
CA ILE A 85 -8.76 -2.26 -15.83
C ILE A 85 -7.73 -2.68 -14.77
N THR A 86 -7.53 -1.85 -13.74
CA THR A 86 -6.61 -2.14 -12.64
C THR A 86 -7.14 -3.27 -11.77
N GLU A 87 -8.42 -3.24 -11.39
CA GLU A 87 -9.07 -4.30 -10.60
C GLU A 87 -9.08 -5.63 -11.39
N GLU A 88 -9.41 -5.60 -12.68
CA GLU A 88 -9.37 -6.78 -13.55
C GLU A 88 -7.95 -7.38 -13.61
N TRP A 89 -6.91 -6.54 -13.72
CA TRP A 89 -5.53 -7.01 -13.74
C TRP A 89 -5.09 -7.61 -12.39
N LEU A 90 -5.38 -6.93 -11.28
CA LEU A 90 -5.05 -7.43 -9.94
C LEU A 90 -5.72 -8.77 -9.64
N ASN A 91 -7.00 -8.90 -9.99
CA ASN A 91 -7.77 -10.14 -9.81
C ASN A 91 -7.26 -11.26 -10.73
N LYS A 92 -6.97 -10.94 -12.01
CA LYS A 92 -6.39 -11.91 -12.96
C LYS A 92 -5.06 -12.47 -12.49
N HIS A 93 -4.29 -11.67 -11.73
CA HIS A 93 -2.99 -12.04 -11.19
C HIS A 93 -3.05 -12.37 -9.70
N ASP A 94 -4.21 -12.77 -9.17
CA ASP A 94 -4.39 -13.32 -7.82
C ASP A 94 -3.79 -12.48 -6.68
N PHE A 95 -3.78 -11.14 -6.79
CA PHE A 95 -3.39 -10.29 -5.67
C PHE A 95 -4.51 -10.24 -4.62
N LEU A 96 -4.16 -10.47 -3.35
CA LEU A 96 -5.05 -10.29 -2.22
C LEU A 96 -4.91 -8.87 -1.66
N TYR A 97 -6.00 -8.11 -1.68
CA TYR A 97 -6.01 -6.72 -1.24
C TYR A 97 -7.35 -6.30 -0.64
N HIS A 98 -7.35 -5.21 0.13
CA HIS A 98 -8.52 -4.66 0.81
C HIS A 98 -9.10 -3.44 0.08
N GLY A 99 -8.29 -2.73 -0.73
CA GLY A 99 -8.77 -1.62 -1.53
C GLY A 99 -7.71 -0.99 -2.43
N ILE A 100 -8.13 -0.01 -3.22
CA ILE A 100 -7.27 0.77 -4.11
C ILE A 100 -7.59 2.25 -3.95
N VAL A 101 -6.57 3.03 -3.61
CA VAL A 101 -6.59 4.49 -3.59
C VAL A 101 -6.00 4.98 -4.92
N MET A 102 -6.87 5.52 -5.77
CA MET A 102 -6.50 6.00 -7.12
C MET A 102 -6.13 7.49 -7.07
N GLY A 103 -5.51 7.98 -8.14
CA GLY A 103 -5.25 9.41 -8.31
C GLY A 103 -4.15 9.96 -7.41
N LYS A 104 -3.22 9.12 -6.95
CA LYS A 104 -1.96 9.57 -6.33
C LYS A 104 -1.27 10.61 -7.23
N PRO A 105 -0.76 11.74 -6.71
CA PRO A 105 -0.06 12.73 -7.52
C PRO A 105 1.10 12.13 -8.32
N ARG A 106 1.20 12.50 -9.61
CA ARG A 106 2.27 12.07 -10.52
C ARG A 106 3.53 12.92 -10.31
N GLY A 107 4.69 12.35 -10.63
CA GLY A 107 5.97 13.08 -10.65
C GLY A 107 6.99 12.65 -9.57
N GLY A 108 6.60 11.76 -8.66
CA GLY A 108 7.49 11.30 -7.58
C GLY A 108 7.74 12.38 -6.51
N ASN A 109 8.80 12.16 -5.70
CA ASN A 109 9.20 13.02 -4.58
C ASN A 109 8.08 13.25 -3.53
N TYR A 110 7.69 12.17 -2.87
CA TYR A 110 6.63 12.20 -1.86
C TYR A 110 7.19 12.51 -0.47
N HIS A 111 6.56 13.45 0.23
CA HIS A 111 6.76 13.68 1.65
C HIS A 111 5.44 13.40 2.38
N TRP A 112 5.42 12.37 3.21
CA TRP A 112 4.24 12.00 4.01
C TRP A 112 4.39 12.56 5.42
N ILE A 113 3.44 13.42 5.81
CA ILE A 113 3.31 13.94 7.17
C ILE A 113 2.08 13.32 7.82
N ASP A 114 2.26 12.70 8.98
CA ASP A 114 1.19 12.04 9.74
C ASP A 114 1.48 12.19 11.25
N ASN A 115 0.43 12.24 12.07
CA ASN A 115 0.58 12.25 13.52
C ASN A 115 0.84 10.83 14.08
N HIS A 116 0.72 9.79 13.25
CA HIS A 116 1.15 8.43 13.55
C HIS A 116 2.52 8.12 12.96
N VAL A 117 3.20 7.10 13.50
CA VAL A 117 4.48 6.64 12.96
C VAL A 117 4.28 6.08 11.55
N VAL A 118 4.89 6.73 10.57
CA VAL A 118 4.92 6.27 9.18
C VAL A 118 6.26 5.59 8.91
N ALA A 119 6.21 4.34 8.45
CA ALA A 119 7.38 3.66 7.93
C ALA A 119 7.47 3.83 6.42
N SER A 120 8.63 4.22 5.91
CA SER A 120 8.91 4.21 4.48
C SER A 120 9.65 2.93 4.09
N THR A 121 9.43 2.45 2.87
CA THR A 121 10.19 1.35 2.28
C THR A 121 10.53 1.73 0.86
N LEU A 122 11.82 1.77 0.54
CA LEU A 122 12.29 2.02 -0.81
C LEU A 122 12.42 0.70 -1.56
N PHE A 123 11.53 0.49 -2.55
CA PHE A 123 11.66 -0.62 -3.48
C PHE A 123 12.79 -0.37 -4.48
N LYS A 124 13.65 -1.37 -4.69
CA LYS A 124 14.80 -1.31 -5.62
C LYS A 124 14.75 -2.40 -6.70
N GLY A 125 13.55 -2.83 -7.08
CA GLY A 125 13.35 -3.80 -8.18
C GLY A 125 13.19 -5.26 -7.77
N LYS A 126 13.23 -5.59 -6.47
CA LYS A 126 12.99 -6.96 -5.98
C LYS A 126 12.37 -6.99 -4.59
N PHE A 127 11.37 -7.85 -4.39
CA PHE A 127 10.81 -8.15 -3.08
C PHE A 127 11.68 -9.21 -2.38
N THR A 128 12.15 -8.87 -1.20
CA THR A 128 13.02 -9.71 -0.36
C THR A 128 12.64 -9.53 1.12
N PRO A 129 13.17 -10.34 2.06
CA PRO A 129 12.98 -10.05 3.47
C PRO A 129 13.49 -8.65 3.80
N PHE A 130 12.74 -7.90 4.62
CA PHE A 130 13.11 -6.54 4.97
C PHE A 130 14.49 -6.48 5.62
N LYS A 131 15.32 -5.55 5.14
CA LYS A 131 16.55 -5.10 5.79
C LYS A 131 16.30 -3.71 6.38
N LYS A 132 16.65 -3.51 7.65
CA LYS A 132 16.58 -2.20 8.30
C LYS A 132 17.85 -1.42 8.04
N GLU A 133 17.70 -0.16 7.67
CA GLU A 133 18.79 0.81 7.52
C GLU A 133 18.35 2.12 8.18
N MET A 134 19.29 2.87 8.77
CA MET A 134 19.01 4.20 9.30
C MET A 134 19.02 5.20 8.15
N ILE A 135 17.94 5.97 8.03
CA ILE A 135 17.79 7.03 7.04
C ILE A 135 17.43 8.30 7.81
N GLU A 136 18.04 9.42 7.44
CA GLU A 136 17.68 10.73 7.98
C GLU A 136 16.27 11.10 7.54
N CYS A 137 15.46 11.62 8.47
CA CYS A 137 14.11 12.09 8.18
C CYS A 137 13.88 13.45 8.82
N ASP A 138 13.07 14.26 8.17
CA ASP A 138 12.65 15.55 8.71
C ASP A 138 11.66 15.32 9.87
N VAL A 139 11.84 16.06 10.96
CA VAL A 139 10.94 16.07 12.12
C VAL A 139 10.59 17.52 12.45
N PHE A 140 9.38 17.74 12.98
CA PHE A 140 8.99 19.05 13.52
C PHE A 140 9.64 19.26 14.89
N GLU A 141 9.89 20.51 15.26
CA GLU A 141 10.28 20.86 16.63
C GLU A 141 9.12 20.59 17.61
N ASP A 142 9.48 20.25 18.86
CA ASP A 142 8.54 19.97 19.95
C ASP A 142 7.80 21.21 20.46
#